data_AF-A0A165AJQ2-F1
#
_entry.id   AF-A0A165AJQ2-F1
#
_cell.length_a   1.000
_cell.length_b   1.000
_cell.length_c   1.000
_cell.angle_alpha   90.00
_cell.angle_beta   90.00
_cell.angle_gamma   90.00
#
_symmetry.space_group_name_H-M   'P 1'
#
loop_
_entity.id
_entity.type
_entity.pdbx_description
1 polymer ?
#
loop_
_entity_poly.entity_id
_entity_poly.type
_entity_poly.pdbx_seq_one_letter_code
_entity_poly.pdbx_strand_id
1 'polypeptide(L)'
;MSFKLYATLFFLCTLFAKQILANVEKTIFLGPPAIHVPHEHPNLEDLYLQHLTPLRWSLPTELTATFPTGDAPKGTASWFLLSDLKEGQRYEVRICWAATQPTKFWLDTYTLNAVFDTPDLISSLATFSESRQPLPEDLEDITPRMDALSNDKPLEIQPDSSILFLQVYAAADYVSTNKSLMEHVPFVVVDIILDPFILNVFPRSLIPTAGYLVVLAVFAWFVSGFIFKFLDNLARSKQQVPVDGRDAHIAPQKEIEETRKDI
;
A
#
# COMPACT_ATOMS: atom_id res chain seq x y z
N MET A 1 -19.69 -25.78 -21.16
CA MET A 1 -18.25 -25.42 -21.27
C MET A 1 -17.81 -24.41 -20.19
N SER A 2 -18.71 -23.53 -19.73
CA SER A 2 -18.41 -22.44 -18.79
C SER A 2 -18.02 -22.88 -17.37
N PHE A 3 -18.69 -23.89 -16.79
CA PHE A 3 -18.40 -24.34 -15.40
C PHE A 3 -16.97 -24.85 -15.22
N LYS A 4 -16.46 -25.63 -16.20
CA LYS A 4 -15.07 -26.11 -16.17
C LYS A 4 -14.09 -24.95 -16.25
N LEU A 5 -14.33 -23.95 -17.10
CA LEU A 5 -13.48 -22.77 -17.22
C LEU A 5 -13.43 -21.96 -15.91
N TYR A 6 -14.57 -21.73 -15.26
CA TYR A 6 -14.62 -21.05 -13.96
C TYR A 6 -13.91 -21.84 -12.86
N ALA A 7 -14.08 -23.16 -12.83
CA ALA A 7 -13.39 -24.03 -11.89
C ALA A 7 -11.87 -24.02 -12.11
N THR A 8 -11.40 -24.06 -13.35
CA THR A 8 -9.97 -23.96 -13.67
C THR A 8 -9.40 -22.59 -13.32
N LEU A 9 -10.13 -21.51 -13.60
CA LEU A 9 -9.71 -20.14 -13.26
C LEU A 9 -9.63 -19.94 -11.73
N PHE A 10 -10.63 -20.45 -11.00
CA PHE A 10 -10.65 -20.40 -9.54
C PHE A 10 -9.49 -21.20 -8.94
N PHE A 11 -9.25 -22.42 -9.43
CA PHE A 11 -8.11 -23.24 -9.00
C PHE A 11 -6.77 -22.55 -9.28
N LEU A 12 -6.62 -21.95 -10.46
CA LEU A 12 -5.44 -21.17 -10.83
C LEU A 12 -5.24 -19.97 -9.89
N CYS A 13 -6.28 -19.19 -9.59
CA CYS A 13 -6.23 -18.08 -8.65
C CYS A 13 -5.80 -18.53 -7.24
N THR A 14 -6.30 -19.68 -6.75
CA THR A 14 -5.90 -20.20 -5.43
C THR A 14 -4.44 -20.64 -5.36
N LEU A 15 -3.87 -21.12 -6.47
CA LEU A 15 -2.46 -21.48 -6.58
C LEU A 15 -1.55 -20.25 -6.54
N PHE A 16 -1.93 -19.16 -7.21
CA PHE A 16 -1.14 -17.92 -7.25
C PHE A 16 -1.28 -17.04 -6.00
N ALA A 17 -2.37 -17.16 -5.24
CA ALA A 17 -2.58 -16.38 -4.02
C ALA A 17 -1.52 -16.61 -2.94
N LYS A 18 -0.80 -17.75 -2.96
CA LYS A 18 0.22 -18.09 -1.97
C LYS A 18 1.62 -17.50 -2.26
N GLN A 19 1.84 -16.88 -3.42
CA GLN A 19 3.19 -16.47 -3.85
C GLN A 19 3.48 -14.96 -3.74
N ILE A 20 2.62 -14.18 -3.11
CA ILE A 20 2.83 -12.73 -3.00
C ILE A 20 3.55 -12.43 -1.69
N LEU A 21 4.88 -12.67 -1.67
CA LEU A 21 5.78 -12.05 -0.71
C LEU A 21 6.08 -10.64 -1.22
N ALA A 22 5.14 -9.72 -1.00
CA ALA A 22 5.43 -8.30 -1.20
C ALA A 22 6.35 -7.85 -0.06
N ASN A 23 7.55 -7.37 -0.40
CA ASN A 23 8.51 -6.82 0.54
C ASN A 23 8.03 -5.43 0.99
N VAL A 24 7.07 -5.40 1.89
CA VAL A 24 6.63 -4.17 2.56
C VAL A 24 6.83 -4.41 4.05
N GLU A 25 7.69 -3.59 4.66
CA GLU A 25 7.95 -3.68 6.08
C GLU A 25 6.70 -3.20 6.82
N LYS A 26 6.03 -4.16 7.46
CA LYS A 26 4.74 -3.95 8.10
C LYS A 26 4.52 -4.91 9.26
N THR A 27 3.67 -4.48 10.19
CA THR A 27 3.18 -5.31 11.28
C THR A 27 1.66 -5.23 11.38
N ILE A 28 1.04 -6.30 11.85
CA ILE A 28 -0.42 -6.41 12.00
C ILE A 28 -0.71 -6.79 13.45
N PHE A 29 -1.63 -6.07 14.07
CA PHE A 29 -2.02 -6.30 15.45
C PHE A 29 -3.53 -6.09 15.63
N LEU A 30 -4.02 -6.45 16.81
CA LEU A 30 -5.37 -6.16 17.27
C LEU A 30 -5.33 -4.96 18.22
N GLY A 31 -6.29 -4.06 18.09
CA GLY A 31 -6.48 -2.98 19.06
C GLY A 31 -6.69 -3.57 20.46
N PRO A 32 -5.90 -3.18 21.46
CA PRO A 32 -6.07 -3.66 22.83
C PRO A 32 -7.35 -3.07 23.45
N PRO A 33 -7.78 -3.56 24.61
CA PRO A 33 -8.80 -2.89 25.41
C PRO A 33 -8.38 -1.45 25.73
N ALA A 34 -9.37 -0.55 25.82
CA ALA A 34 -9.10 0.81 26.28
C ALA A 34 -8.60 0.78 27.72
N ILE A 35 -7.64 1.65 28.02
CA ILE A 35 -7.09 1.82 29.35
C ILE A 35 -7.35 3.24 29.82
N HIS A 36 -7.52 3.41 31.13
CA HIS A 36 -7.57 4.74 31.71
C HIS A 36 -6.15 5.32 31.75
N VAL A 37 -5.92 6.40 31.02
CA VAL A 37 -4.64 7.09 30.96
C VAL A 37 -4.67 8.23 31.98
N PRO A 38 -3.83 8.19 33.03
CA PRO A 38 -3.75 9.28 33.98
C PRO A 38 -3.27 10.56 33.28
N HIS A 39 -3.97 11.67 33.52
CA HIS A 39 -3.54 13.00 33.08
C HIS A 39 -2.58 13.67 34.08
N GLU A 40 -2.31 13.03 35.22
CA GLU A 40 -1.34 13.50 36.21
C GLU A 40 0.09 13.24 35.72
N HIS A 41 0.97 14.24 35.85
CA HIS A 41 2.37 14.13 35.45
C HIS A 41 3.15 13.26 36.46
N PRO A 42 4.14 12.46 36.02
CA PRO A 42 4.56 12.28 34.63
C PRO A 42 3.56 11.42 33.82
N ASN A 43 3.19 11.88 32.62
CA ASN A 43 2.24 11.22 31.74
C ASN A 43 2.89 10.82 30.39
N LEU A 44 2.11 10.23 29.48
CA LEU A 44 2.62 9.78 28.17
C LEU A 44 3.04 10.93 27.25
N GLU A 45 2.53 12.15 27.46
CA GLU A 45 2.88 13.34 26.66
C GLU A 45 4.30 13.82 26.98
N ASP A 46 4.78 13.58 28.20
CA ASP A 46 6.16 13.88 28.63
C ASP A 46 7.21 13.05 27.88
N LEU A 47 6.79 12.01 27.14
CA LEU A 47 7.68 11.19 26.31
C LEU A 47 8.02 11.86 24.97
N TYR A 48 7.30 12.92 24.57
CA TYR A 48 7.49 13.63 23.29
C TYR A 48 7.45 12.72 22.04
N LEU A 49 6.62 11.67 22.08
CA LEU A 49 6.44 10.76 20.94
C LEU A 49 5.51 11.38 19.91
N GLN A 50 5.71 11.05 18.63
CA GLN A 50 4.73 11.39 17.60
C GLN A 50 3.56 10.39 17.62
N HIS A 51 2.35 10.87 17.36
CA HIS A 51 1.10 10.12 17.54
C HIS A 51 0.43 9.78 16.20
N LEU A 52 0.02 8.53 16.04
CA LEU A 52 -0.87 8.08 14.95
C LEU A 52 -2.22 7.65 15.51
N THR A 53 -3.29 8.05 14.83
CA THR A 53 -4.66 7.62 15.14
C THR A 53 -5.33 7.09 13.87
N PRO A 54 -6.42 6.32 13.97
CA PRO A 54 -7.17 5.90 12.78
C PRO A 54 -7.73 7.08 11.96
N LEU A 55 -7.82 8.28 12.55
CA LEU A 55 -8.20 9.52 11.85
C LEU A 55 -7.00 10.18 11.18
N ARG A 56 -5.86 10.30 11.89
CA ARG A 56 -4.57 10.74 11.36
C ARG A 56 -3.69 9.52 11.08
N TRP A 57 -4.05 8.83 10.01
CA TRP A 57 -3.55 7.51 9.66
C TRP A 57 -2.19 7.52 8.96
N SER A 58 -1.64 8.67 8.60
CA SER A 58 -0.35 8.84 7.91
C SER A 58 0.50 9.87 8.65
N LEU A 59 1.77 9.54 8.85
CA LEU A 59 2.75 10.35 9.55
C LEU A 59 4.04 10.41 8.71
N PRO A 60 4.24 11.50 7.95
CA PRO A 60 5.51 11.81 7.31
C PRO A 60 6.55 12.18 8.39
N THR A 61 7.67 11.48 8.43
CA THR A 61 8.71 11.69 9.45
C THR A 61 10.09 11.26 8.94
N GLU A 62 11.13 11.59 9.71
CA GLU A 62 12.51 11.23 9.43
C GLU A 62 13.02 10.24 10.48
N LEU A 63 13.49 9.08 10.03
CA LEU A 63 14.05 8.06 10.90
C LEU A 63 15.57 8.10 10.88
N THR A 64 16.18 7.98 12.06
CA THR A 64 17.62 7.75 12.18
C THR A 64 17.90 6.30 11.81
N ALA A 65 18.72 6.09 10.79
CA ALA A 65 19.22 4.76 10.44
C ALA A 65 20.70 4.66 10.78
N THR A 66 21.16 3.46 11.11
CA THR A 66 22.58 3.15 11.34
C THR A 66 22.95 1.88 10.59
N PHE A 67 24.24 1.70 10.30
CA PHE A 67 24.70 0.41 9.77
C PHE A 67 24.59 -0.65 10.87
N PRO A 68 24.13 -1.87 10.54
CA PRO A 68 23.98 -2.92 11.52
C PRO A 68 25.35 -3.31 12.10
N THR A 69 25.43 -3.36 13.43
CA THR A 69 26.62 -3.82 14.17
C THR A 69 26.34 -5.14 14.88
N GLY A 70 27.36 -5.77 15.46
CA GLY A 70 27.17 -7.00 16.24
C GLY A 70 26.22 -6.82 17.43
N ASP A 71 26.30 -5.65 18.09
CA ASP A 71 25.48 -5.33 19.26
C ASP A 71 24.10 -4.74 18.87
N ALA A 72 23.99 -4.11 17.70
CA ALA A 72 22.77 -3.51 17.18
C ALA A 72 22.48 -3.99 15.74
N PRO A 73 22.06 -5.26 15.54
CA PRO A 73 21.86 -5.84 14.22
C PRO A 73 20.68 -5.24 13.45
N LYS A 74 19.73 -4.60 14.14
CA LYS A 74 18.57 -3.91 13.55
C LYS A 74 18.80 -2.39 13.38
N GLY A 75 19.98 -1.89 13.74
CA GLY A 75 20.25 -0.44 13.78
C GLY A 75 19.54 0.25 14.94
N THR A 76 19.07 1.48 14.71
CA THR A 76 18.53 2.35 15.76
C THR A 76 17.01 2.20 15.89
N ALA A 77 16.50 2.19 17.13
CA ALA A 77 15.07 2.19 17.43
C ALA A 77 14.50 3.62 17.49
N SER A 78 13.33 3.79 16.90
CA SER A 78 12.49 4.98 17.01
C SER A 78 11.13 4.59 17.56
N TRP A 79 10.54 5.44 18.41
CA TRP A 79 9.29 5.14 19.11
C TRP A 79 8.17 6.10 18.74
N PHE A 80 6.96 5.54 18.61
CA PHE A 80 5.74 6.26 18.26
C PHE A 80 4.58 5.78 19.13
N LEU A 81 3.56 6.61 19.27
CA LEU A 81 2.33 6.25 19.97
C LEU A 81 1.20 5.98 18.98
N LEU A 82 0.51 4.86 19.14
CA LEU A 82 -0.73 4.54 18.45
C LEU A 82 -1.87 4.70 19.44
N SER A 83 -2.82 5.57 19.17
CA SER A 83 -3.94 5.86 20.07
C SER A 83 -5.29 5.82 19.35
N ASP A 84 -6.38 5.92 20.12
CA ASP A 84 -7.76 5.85 19.63
C ASP A 84 -8.07 4.58 18.82
N LEU A 85 -7.41 3.47 19.18
CA LEU A 85 -7.65 2.18 18.55
C LEU A 85 -8.99 1.61 19.04
N LYS A 86 -9.61 0.77 18.20
CA LYS A 86 -10.81 0.03 18.59
C LYS A 86 -10.43 -1.36 19.05
N GLU A 87 -10.89 -1.73 20.25
CA GLU A 87 -10.67 -3.06 20.81
C GLU A 87 -11.11 -4.16 19.82
N GLY A 88 -10.22 -5.14 19.59
CA GLY A 88 -10.47 -6.28 18.70
C GLY A 88 -10.53 -5.96 17.21
N GLN A 89 -10.37 -4.69 16.81
CA GLN A 89 -10.19 -4.34 15.41
C GLN A 89 -8.75 -4.63 14.97
N ARG A 90 -8.57 -5.22 13.79
CA ARG A 90 -7.25 -5.42 13.20
C ARG A 90 -6.76 -4.14 12.56
N TYR A 91 -5.47 -3.87 12.76
CA TYR A 91 -4.76 -2.76 12.15
C TYR A 91 -3.49 -3.28 11.51
N GLU A 92 -3.08 -2.65 10.41
CA GLU A 92 -1.77 -2.81 9.80
C GLU A 92 -1.02 -1.49 9.92
N VAL A 93 0.21 -1.53 10.43
CA VAL A 93 1.13 -0.40 10.31
C VAL A 93 2.17 -0.75 9.26
N ARG A 94 2.36 0.15 8.30
CA ARG A 94 3.33 0.00 7.21
C ARG A 94 4.23 1.22 7.11
N ILE A 95 5.47 0.98 6.68
CA ILE A 95 6.42 2.05 6.37
C ILE A 95 6.51 2.18 4.86
N CYS A 96 6.35 3.41 4.37
CA CYS A 96 6.61 3.77 2.99
C CYS A 96 7.85 4.67 2.95
N TRP A 97 8.82 4.37 2.08
CA TRP A 97 10.06 5.14 1.96
C TRP A 97 10.54 5.17 0.51
N ALA A 98 11.45 6.09 0.21
CA ALA A 98 12.02 6.23 -1.13
C ALA A 98 12.97 5.07 -1.44
N ALA A 99 12.82 4.46 -2.63
CA ALA A 99 13.70 3.40 -3.11
C ALA A 99 15.18 3.84 -3.28
N THR A 100 15.44 5.16 -3.30
CA THR A 100 16.79 5.74 -3.35
C THR A 100 17.51 5.75 -1.99
N GLN A 101 16.84 5.34 -0.91
CA GLN A 101 17.43 5.20 0.44
C GLN A 101 17.29 3.76 0.93
N PRO A 102 18.12 2.81 0.44
CA PRO A 102 18.02 1.40 0.81
C PRO A 102 18.17 1.22 2.32
N THR A 103 17.09 0.80 2.96
CA THR A 103 16.97 0.68 4.41
C THR A 103 16.10 -0.53 4.72
N LYS A 104 16.51 -1.34 5.69
CA LYS A 104 15.71 -2.42 6.24
C LYS A 104 15.01 -1.91 7.49
N PHE A 105 13.72 -2.21 7.60
CA PHE A 105 12.93 -1.81 8.75
C PHE A 105 12.37 -3.02 9.49
N TRP A 106 12.22 -2.87 10.80
CA TRP A 106 11.47 -3.82 11.62
C TRP A 106 10.47 -3.05 12.46
N LEU A 107 9.25 -3.57 12.55
CA LEU A 107 8.16 -2.93 13.27
C LEU A 107 7.61 -3.89 14.33
N ASP A 108 7.67 -3.46 15.58
CA ASP A 108 7.14 -4.19 16.71
C ASP A 108 6.13 -3.31 17.46
N THR A 109 5.04 -3.89 17.94
CA THR A 109 4.03 -3.17 18.74
C THR A 109 3.94 -3.77 20.14
N TYR A 110 3.82 -2.88 21.13
CA TYR A 110 3.82 -3.25 22.54
C TYR A 110 2.71 -2.54 23.30
N THR A 111 2.11 -3.23 24.27
CA THR A 111 1.23 -2.59 25.25
C THR A 111 2.06 -1.76 26.23
N LEU A 112 1.41 -0.83 26.93
CA LEU A 112 2.09 -0.01 27.94
C LEU A 112 2.80 -0.89 28.98
N ASN A 113 2.06 -1.83 29.59
CA ASN A 113 2.61 -2.73 30.59
C ASN A 113 3.81 -3.51 30.04
N ALA A 114 3.73 -4.03 28.81
CA ALA A 114 4.85 -4.76 28.21
C ALA A 114 6.13 -3.92 28.11
N VAL A 115 6.02 -2.63 27.76
CA VAL A 115 7.18 -1.73 27.71
C VAL A 115 7.70 -1.42 29.10
N PHE A 116 6.83 -1.05 30.03
CA PHE A 116 7.24 -0.65 31.39
C PHE A 116 7.75 -1.82 32.25
N ASP A 117 7.29 -3.04 31.97
CA ASP A 117 7.74 -4.26 32.67
C ASP A 117 9.03 -4.85 32.08
N THR A 118 9.46 -4.39 30.89
CA THR A 118 10.64 -4.92 30.19
C THR A 118 11.81 -3.93 30.22
N PRO A 119 12.91 -4.22 30.93
CA PRO A 119 14.05 -3.29 31.09
C PRO A 119 14.66 -2.79 29.77
N ASP A 120 14.80 -3.66 28.77
CA ASP A 120 15.40 -3.29 27.49
C ASP A 120 14.50 -2.32 26.71
N LEU A 121 13.17 -2.51 26.77
CA LEU A 121 12.20 -1.67 26.06
C LEU A 121 12.09 -0.29 26.70
N ILE A 122 11.98 -0.22 28.03
CA ILE A 122 11.91 1.06 28.74
C ILE A 122 13.21 1.86 28.57
N SER A 123 14.38 1.20 28.60
CA SER A 123 15.66 1.86 28.35
C SER A 123 15.72 2.41 26.92
N SER A 124 15.30 1.63 25.92
CA SER A 124 15.26 2.08 24.52
C SER A 124 14.30 3.27 24.33
N LEU A 125 13.13 3.22 24.98
CA LEU A 125 12.14 4.30 24.95
C LEU A 125 12.69 5.57 25.60
N ALA A 126 13.31 5.46 26.77
CA ALA A 126 13.90 6.59 27.48
C ALA A 126 15.00 7.26 26.64
N THR A 127 15.93 6.50 26.08
CA THR A 127 16.99 7.02 25.20
C THR A 127 16.41 7.77 23.99
N PHE A 128 15.35 7.25 23.38
CA PHE A 128 14.69 7.92 22.26
C PHE A 128 14.00 9.22 22.71
N SER A 129 13.26 9.19 23.83
CA SER A 129 12.55 10.34 24.38
C SER A 129 13.51 11.48 24.75
N GLU A 130 14.62 11.18 25.43
CA GLU A 130 15.66 12.13 25.79
C GLU A 130 16.26 12.84 24.56
N SER A 131 16.46 12.12 23.46
CA SER A 131 17.00 12.70 22.20
C SER A 131 16.05 13.71 21.54
N ARG A 132 14.76 13.67 21.88
CA ARG A 132 13.70 14.50 21.32
C ARG A 132 13.33 15.69 22.19
N GLN A 133 13.73 15.69 23.47
CA GLN A 133 13.43 16.80 24.39
C GLN A 133 13.85 18.14 23.78
N PRO A 134 12.97 19.17 23.83
CA PRO A 134 13.31 20.49 23.32
C PRO A 134 14.50 21.05 24.11
N LEU A 135 15.48 21.61 23.38
CA LEU A 135 16.54 22.39 24.01
C LEU A 135 15.93 23.65 24.62
N PRO A 136 16.46 24.19 25.74
CA PRO A 136 15.99 25.45 26.29
C PRO A 136 16.01 26.56 25.24
N GLU A 137 14.95 27.39 25.20
CA GLU A 137 14.64 28.42 24.18
C GLU A 137 15.76 29.45 23.87
N ASP A 138 16.87 29.45 24.60
CA ASP A 138 17.94 30.44 24.50
C ASP A 138 18.93 30.21 23.33
N LEU A 139 18.77 29.14 22.54
CA LEU A 139 19.71 28.74 21.47
C LEU A 139 19.07 28.50 20.09
N GLU A 140 17.79 28.82 19.89
CA GLU A 140 17.11 28.62 18.60
C GLU A 140 17.46 29.73 17.59
N ASP A 141 18.67 29.67 17.04
CA ASP A 141 18.93 30.15 15.69
C ASP A 141 19.76 29.08 14.98
N ILE A 142 19.34 28.70 13.77
CA ILE A 142 19.99 27.70 12.90
C ILE A 142 19.65 26.22 13.19
N THR A 143 18.38 25.80 13.04
CA THR A 143 18.02 24.60 12.24
C THR A 143 16.49 24.44 12.19
N PRO A 144 15.85 24.35 11.00
CA PRO A 144 14.45 23.99 10.94
C PRO A 144 14.31 22.48 11.16
N ARG A 145 14.04 22.06 12.40
CA ARG A 145 13.53 20.71 12.70
C ARG A 145 12.17 20.59 11.99
N MET A 146 11.95 19.53 11.20
CA MET A 146 10.67 19.28 10.51
C MET A 146 9.47 19.11 11.46
N ASP A 147 9.69 19.13 12.78
CA ASP A 147 8.63 19.25 13.79
C ASP A 147 7.79 20.55 13.58
N ALA A 148 8.34 21.57 12.91
CA ALA A 148 7.63 22.82 12.58
C ALA A 148 6.70 22.77 11.36
N LEU A 149 6.62 21.65 10.62
CA LEU A 149 5.71 21.51 9.47
C LEU A 149 4.32 20.96 9.83
N SER A 150 4.12 20.49 11.06
CA SER A 150 2.81 20.08 11.55
C SER A 150 2.21 21.24 12.35
N ASN A 151 1.51 22.15 11.67
CA ASN A 151 0.63 23.16 12.30
C ASN A 151 -0.63 22.51 12.94
N ASP A 152 -0.49 21.24 13.34
CA ASP A 152 -1.54 20.39 13.84
C ASP A 152 -1.47 20.45 15.36
N LYS A 153 -2.56 20.87 15.98
CA LYS A 153 -2.71 20.91 17.45
C LYS A 153 -2.18 19.58 18.03
N PRO A 154 -1.45 19.59 19.16
CA PRO A 154 -1.06 18.36 19.86
C PRO A 154 -2.28 17.45 19.99
N LEU A 155 -2.11 16.20 19.57
CA LEU A 155 -3.17 15.20 19.63
C LEU A 155 -3.32 14.82 21.11
N GLU A 156 -4.27 15.47 21.79
CA GLU A 156 -4.56 15.14 23.19
C GLU A 156 -5.01 13.67 23.27
N ILE A 157 -4.33 12.90 24.12
CA ILE A 157 -4.71 11.52 24.38
C ILE A 157 -6.04 11.53 25.13
N GLN A 158 -7.05 10.83 24.62
CA GLN A 158 -8.31 10.70 25.35
C GLN A 158 -8.14 9.84 26.60
N PRO A 159 -8.79 10.19 27.73
CA PRO A 159 -8.62 9.52 29.02
C PRO A 159 -8.91 8.02 28.98
N ASP A 160 -9.85 7.59 28.13
CA ASP A 160 -10.20 6.19 27.93
C ASP A 160 -9.86 5.76 26.50
N SER A 161 -8.57 5.78 26.17
CA SER A 161 -8.08 5.41 24.85
C SER A 161 -7.39 4.04 24.86
N SER A 162 -7.51 3.34 23.73
CA SER A 162 -6.75 2.13 23.45
C SER A 162 -5.41 2.53 22.84
N ILE A 163 -4.33 2.17 23.52
CA ILE A 163 -2.97 2.64 23.21
C ILE A 163 -2.02 1.47 22.99
N LEU A 164 -1.13 1.64 22.01
CA LEU A 164 0.07 0.83 21.81
C LEU A 164 1.28 1.72 21.56
N PHE A 165 2.44 1.26 22.01
CA PHE A 165 3.71 1.76 21.51
C PHE A 165 4.06 1.05 20.21
N LEU A 166 4.56 1.81 19.25
CA LEU A 166 5.17 1.30 18.02
C LEU A 166 6.67 1.55 18.08
N GLN A 167 7.45 0.47 18.03
CA GLN A 167 8.90 0.52 17.91
C GLN A 167 9.28 0.25 16.45
N VAL A 168 10.03 1.17 15.86
CA VAL A 168 10.53 1.06 14.48
C VAL A 168 12.04 1.03 14.51
N TYR A 169 12.63 -0.04 13.98
CA TYR A 169 14.07 -0.12 13.75
C TYR A 169 14.39 0.25 12.32
N ALA A 170 15.48 0.98 12.10
CA ALA A 170 16.00 1.29 10.77
C ALA A 170 17.49 0.97 10.66
N ALA A 171 17.83 0.07 9.73
CA ALA A 171 19.21 -0.25 9.40
C ALA A 171 19.52 0.08 7.93
N ALA A 172 20.61 0.82 7.70
CA ALA A 172 21.08 1.10 6.35
C ALA A 172 21.50 -0.21 5.65
N ASP A 173 21.01 -0.41 4.41
CA ASP A 173 21.24 -1.63 3.62
C ASP A 173 21.85 -1.31 2.26
N TYR A 174 23.00 -0.65 2.27
CA TYR A 174 23.76 -0.34 1.07
C TYR A 174 25.25 -0.36 1.32
N VAL A 175 26.03 -0.43 0.25
CA VAL A 175 27.48 -0.25 0.26
C VAL A 175 27.82 0.79 -0.79
N SER A 176 28.64 1.76 -0.42
CA SER A 176 29.05 2.87 -1.28
C SER A 176 30.56 3.07 -1.23
N THR A 177 31.13 3.59 -2.32
CA THR A 177 32.52 4.05 -2.36
C THR A 177 32.69 5.43 -1.71
N ASN A 178 31.59 6.14 -1.48
CA ASN A 178 31.61 7.41 -0.77
C ASN A 178 31.80 7.17 0.74
N LYS A 179 33.01 7.45 1.24
CA LYS A 179 33.36 7.26 2.65
C LYS A 179 32.46 8.05 3.61
N SER A 180 32.10 9.28 3.26
CA SER A 180 31.23 10.11 4.12
C SER A 180 29.87 9.45 4.32
N LEU A 181 29.31 8.86 3.26
CA LEU A 181 28.03 8.14 3.31
C LEU A 181 28.13 6.82 4.10
N MET A 182 29.31 6.18 4.09
CA MET A 182 29.56 4.96 4.87
C MET A 182 29.86 5.24 6.35
N GLU A 183 30.31 6.45 6.69
CA GLU A 183 30.57 6.88 8.07
C GLU A 183 29.34 7.51 8.72
N HIS A 184 28.57 8.30 7.96
CA HIS A 184 27.40 9.03 8.44
C HIS A 184 26.18 8.66 7.58
N VAL A 185 25.32 7.82 8.14
CA VAL A 185 24.07 7.45 7.50
C VAL A 185 23.10 8.64 7.56
N PRO A 186 22.58 9.13 6.43
CA PRO A 186 21.59 10.19 6.44
C PRO A 186 20.25 9.69 6.98
N PHE A 187 19.42 10.61 7.48
CA PHE A 187 18.04 10.29 7.85
C PHE A 187 17.26 9.71 6.67
N VAL A 188 16.34 8.79 6.99
CA VAL A 188 15.47 8.17 6.00
C VAL A 188 14.10 8.81 6.11
N VAL A 189 13.67 9.45 5.02
CA VAL A 189 12.35 10.07 4.95
C VAL A 189 11.34 8.96 4.73
N VAL A 190 10.40 8.83 5.66
CA VAL A 190 9.38 7.79 5.64
C VAL A 190 7.99 8.38 5.86
N ASP A 191 6.99 7.64 5.41
CA ASP A 191 5.59 7.85 5.77
C ASP A 191 5.11 6.59 6.52
N ILE A 192 4.80 6.74 7.80
CA ILE A 192 4.25 5.67 8.64
C ILE A 192 2.75 5.70 8.52
N ILE A 193 2.15 4.60 8.08
CA ILE A 193 0.72 4.50 7.81
C ILE A 193 0.06 3.48 8.73
N LEU A 194 -0.93 3.91 9.50
CA LEU A 194 -1.84 3.09 10.33
C LEU A 194 -3.16 2.82 9.59
N ASP A 195 -3.32 1.62 9.04
CA ASP A 195 -4.48 1.25 8.24
C ASP A 195 -5.45 0.31 9.00
N PRO A 196 -6.69 0.75 9.30
CA PRO A 196 -7.69 -0.10 9.94
C PRO A 196 -8.25 -1.15 8.96
N PHE A 197 -8.43 -2.38 9.43
CA PHE A 197 -9.10 -3.41 8.64
C PHE A 197 -10.61 -3.23 8.68
N ILE A 198 -11.25 -3.57 7.57
CA ILE A 198 -12.69 -3.69 7.43
C ILE A 198 -13.07 -5.15 7.59
N LEU A 199 -14.02 -5.41 8.49
CA LEU A 199 -14.45 -6.75 8.87
C LEU A 199 -13.29 -7.65 9.35
N ASN A 200 -12.15 -7.06 9.76
CA ASN A 200 -10.93 -7.78 10.13
C ASN A 200 -10.35 -8.69 9.01
N VAL A 201 -10.71 -8.45 7.74
CA VAL A 201 -10.22 -9.21 6.58
C VAL A 201 -9.29 -8.38 5.70
N PHE A 202 -9.69 -7.18 5.30
CA PHE A 202 -8.94 -6.36 4.35
C PHE A 202 -8.61 -4.98 4.91
N PRO A 203 -7.41 -4.44 4.62
CA PRO A 203 -7.08 -3.06 4.96
C PRO A 203 -8.02 -2.08 4.24
N ARG A 204 -8.40 -0.99 4.91
CA ARG A 204 -9.33 0.01 4.38
C ARG A 204 -8.79 0.68 3.13
N SER A 205 -7.48 0.92 3.06
CA SER A 205 -6.89 1.56 1.87
C SER A 205 -6.96 0.71 0.60
N LEU A 206 -7.34 -0.58 0.68
CA LEU A 206 -7.49 -1.44 -0.49
C LEU A 206 -8.80 -1.19 -1.27
N ILE A 207 -9.81 -0.56 -0.64
CA ILE A 207 -11.12 -0.36 -1.27
C ILE A 207 -11.02 0.37 -2.61
N PRO A 208 -10.33 1.52 -2.73
CA PRO A 208 -10.30 2.27 -3.98
C PRO A 208 -9.64 1.46 -5.11
N THR A 209 -8.57 0.73 -4.78
CA THR A 209 -7.88 -0.15 -5.73
C THR A 209 -8.78 -1.30 -6.19
N ALA A 210 -9.45 -1.98 -5.27
CA ALA A 210 -10.39 -3.04 -5.60
C ALA A 210 -11.55 -2.53 -6.47
N GLY A 211 -12.13 -1.38 -6.11
CA GLY A 211 -13.18 -0.73 -6.88
C GLY A 211 -12.73 -0.38 -8.30
N TYR A 212 -11.53 0.18 -8.45
CA TYR A 212 -10.94 0.47 -9.75
C TYR A 212 -10.78 -0.79 -10.61
N LEU A 213 -10.27 -1.89 -10.05
CA LEU A 213 -10.10 -3.15 -10.76
C LEU A 213 -11.43 -3.74 -11.22
N VAL A 214 -12.49 -3.63 -10.41
CA VAL A 214 -13.84 -4.06 -10.80
C VAL A 214 -14.35 -3.27 -11.99
N VAL A 215 -14.22 -1.94 -11.96
CA VAL A 215 -14.62 -1.07 -13.09
C VAL A 215 -13.84 -1.43 -14.35
N LEU A 216 -12.53 -1.62 -14.24
CA LEU A 216 -11.66 -1.99 -15.35
C LEU A 216 -12.05 -3.35 -15.95
N ALA A 217 -12.36 -4.35 -15.11
CA ALA A 217 -12.78 -5.67 -15.55
C ALA A 217 -14.12 -5.63 -16.30
N VAL A 218 -15.09 -4.87 -15.80
CA VAL A 218 -16.39 -4.68 -16.48
C VAL A 218 -16.19 -4.02 -17.84
N PHE A 219 -15.37 -2.97 -17.92
CA PHE A 219 -15.06 -2.31 -19.17
C PHE A 219 -14.38 -3.25 -20.18
N ALA A 220 -13.37 -3.99 -19.74
CA ALA A 220 -12.67 -4.98 -20.57
C ALA A 220 -13.62 -6.06 -21.11
N TRP A 221 -14.58 -6.51 -20.30
CA TRP A 221 -15.61 -7.47 -20.73
C TRP A 221 -16.46 -6.92 -21.88
N PHE A 222 -16.92 -5.66 -21.77
CA PHE A 222 -17.69 -5.03 -22.84
C PHE A 222 -16.89 -4.88 -24.14
N VAL A 223 -15.64 -4.41 -24.03
CA VAL A 223 -14.75 -4.25 -25.19
C VAL A 223 -14.45 -5.59 -25.85
N SER A 224 -14.17 -6.63 -25.06
CA SER A 224 -13.94 -7.98 -25.58
C SER A 224 -15.17 -8.51 -26.34
N GLY A 225 -16.38 -8.35 -25.77
CA GLY A 225 -17.62 -8.74 -26.43
C GLY A 225 -17.88 -7.97 -27.72
N PHE A 226 -17.54 -6.68 -27.77
CA PHE A 226 -17.65 -5.86 -28.97
C PHE A 226 -16.68 -6.34 -30.08
N ILE A 227 -15.40 -6.54 -29.74
CA ILE A 227 -14.39 -7.03 -30.69
C ILE A 227 -14.76 -8.41 -31.22
N PHE A 228 -15.23 -9.32 -30.35
CA PHE A 228 -15.64 -10.65 -30.76
C PHE A 228 -16.79 -10.61 -31.78
N LYS A 229 -17.82 -9.79 -31.52
CA LYS A 229 -18.93 -9.61 -32.47
C LYS A 229 -18.47 -8.98 -33.79
N PHE A 230 -17.55 -8.02 -33.74
CA PHE A 230 -17.00 -7.39 -34.93
C PHE A 230 -16.21 -8.39 -35.79
N LEU A 231 -15.35 -9.21 -35.16
CA LEU A 231 -14.59 -10.25 -35.84
C LEU A 231 -15.49 -11.36 -36.41
N ASP A 232 -16.53 -11.78 -35.69
CA ASP A 232 -17.50 -12.77 -36.18
C ASP A 232 -18.25 -12.24 -37.42
N ASN A 233 -18.64 -10.97 -37.41
CA ASN A 233 -19.28 -10.33 -38.57
C ASN A 233 -18.36 -10.27 -39.80
N LEU A 234 -17.08 -9.95 -39.61
CA LEU A 234 -16.09 -9.96 -40.69
C LEU A 234 -15.80 -11.37 -41.23
N ALA A 235 -15.77 -12.37 -40.36
CA ALA A 235 -15.57 -13.75 -40.79
C ALA A 235 -16.76 -14.26 -41.63
N ARG A 236 -17.99 -13.94 -41.20
CA ARG A 236 -19.22 -14.30 -41.93
C ARG A 236 -19.34 -13.58 -43.27
N SER A 237 -18.96 -12.31 -43.37
CA SER A 237 -19.01 -11.56 -44.64
C SER A 237 -18.04 -12.12 -45.69
N LYS A 238 -16.88 -12.65 -45.27
CA LYS A 238 -15.91 -13.28 -46.18
C LYS A 238 -16.37 -14.63 -46.77
N GLN A 239 -17.27 -15.34 -46.09
CA GLN A 239 -17.85 -16.61 -46.59
C GLN A 239 -18.95 -16.42 -47.65
N GLN A 240 -19.46 -15.20 -47.85
CA GLN A 240 -20.57 -14.93 -48.78
C GLN A 240 -20.14 -14.51 -50.19
N VAL A 241 -18.84 -14.55 -50.56
CA VAL A 241 -18.41 -14.30 -51.95
C VAL A 241 -18.59 -15.61 -52.76
N PRO A 242 -19.56 -15.70 -53.68
CA PRO A 242 -19.81 -16.92 -54.45
C PRO A 242 -18.73 -17.09 -55.52
N VAL A 243 -18.15 -18.28 -55.60
CA VAL A 243 -17.40 -18.75 -56.78
C VAL A 243 -18.45 -19.19 -57.80
N ASP A 244 -18.99 -18.26 -58.58
CA ASP A 244 -19.75 -18.62 -59.79
C ASP A 244 -19.49 -17.59 -60.89
N GLY A 245 -19.10 -18.08 -62.06
CA GLY A 245 -18.56 -17.27 -63.14
C GLY A 245 -17.70 -18.05 -64.14
N ARG A 246 -17.96 -19.34 -64.31
CA ARG A 246 -17.59 -20.10 -65.52
C ARG A 246 -18.72 -21.09 -65.76
N ASP A 247 -19.56 -20.79 -66.76
CA ASP A 247 -20.17 -21.74 -67.70
C ASP A 247 -21.20 -21.00 -68.57
N ALA A 248 -20.71 -20.19 -69.52
CA ALA A 248 -21.54 -19.67 -70.61
C ALA A 248 -21.70 -20.76 -71.68
N HIS A 249 -22.68 -21.64 -71.48
CA HIS A 249 -23.06 -22.64 -72.47
C HIS A 249 -24.02 -22.04 -73.50
N ILE A 250 -23.55 -22.12 -74.75
CA ILE A 250 -24.17 -21.90 -76.06
C ILE A 250 -25.69 -22.17 -76.11
N ALA A 251 -26.45 -21.23 -76.68
CA ALA A 251 -27.76 -21.47 -77.28
C ALA A 251 -27.87 -20.74 -78.64
N PRO A 252 -28.29 -21.42 -79.73
CA PRO A 252 -28.56 -20.78 -81.00
C PRO A 252 -30.05 -20.42 -81.11
N GLN A 253 -30.38 -19.18 -81.51
CA GLN A 253 -31.74 -18.86 -81.96
C GLN A 253 -31.75 -18.38 -83.40
N LYS A 254 -32.58 -19.12 -84.14
CA LYS A 254 -33.00 -18.95 -85.53
C LYS A 254 -33.75 -17.63 -85.72
N GLU A 255 -33.36 -16.92 -86.78
CA GLU A 255 -34.23 -16.56 -87.91
C GLU A 255 -35.66 -16.11 -87.55
N ILE A 256 -35.85 -14.78 -87.47
CA ILE A 256 -37.16 -14.14 -87.62
C ILE A 256 -37.14 -13.36 -88.93
N GLU A 257 -38.01 -13.83 -89.79
CA GLU A 257 -38.31 -13.43 -91.15
C GLU A 257 -38.87 -12.01 -91.22
N GLU A 258 -38.47 -11.32 -92.28
CA GLU A 258 -38.90 -9.99 -92.70
C GLU A 258 -40.42 -9.88 -92.83
N THR A 259 -41.00 -8.78 -92.35
CA THR A 259 -41.97 -7.98 -93.11
C THR A 259 -42.41 -6.76 -92.28
N ARG A 260 -41.81 -5.60 -92.57
CA ARG A 260 -42.60 -4.37 -92.69
C ARG A 260 -41.90 -3.34 -93.57
N LYS A 261 -42.42 -3.27 -94.79
CA LYS A 261 -42.33 -2.20 -95.77
C LYS A 261 -42.65 -0.81 -95.21
N ASP A 262 -41.90 0.15 -95.74
CA ASP A 262 -42.32 1.46 -96.27
C ASP A 262 -43.00 2.46 -95.30
N ILE A 263 -42.22 3.46 -94.88
CA ILE A 263 -42.35 4.93 -95.09
C ILE A 263 -41.55 5.68 -94.02
#